data_AF-A0A929KAA0-F1
#
_entry.id   AF-A0A929KAA0-F1
#
_cell.length_a   1.000
_cell.length_b   1.000
_cell.length_c   1.000
_cell.angle_alpha   90.00
_cell.angle_beta   90.00
_cell.angle_gamma   90.00
#
_symmetry.space_group_name_H-M   'P 1'
#
loop_
_entity.id
_entity.type
_entity.pdbx_description
1 polymer ?
#
loop_
_entity_poly.entity_id
_entity_poly.type
_entity_poly.pdbx_seq_one_letter_code
_entity_poly.pdbx_strand_id
1 'polypeptide(L)'
;MKAFFLCTLLLSLSIMSLGQKNTYQKKLPEQIKKNIRFAGRFVYAENPDYNIDSLCKVTANKVVSLMAGNNYSSVYYQSLGLKLSAERKDKSDIKIYNFGYDCGGTRRIITHPIIQWKNGSGKTFAYNLSSKINCNFFEIHQLKSPSRNLYLLIGQEAGDGNCYQGIAYVIEIKGNYLIVNNPMFDNRPYLNLCNREFEFDTKTQILTGLLTNPSFPSGEQNIFHLKFNGHQFVKYDKTERQTVNLELNFTEISKNDFQSYQAKYKISCILDSGQFISGSNLYVVQDGEEICETYLAERNTNKKMLMPSSYDAGILKMLLSPSCHQLLVCSSYDGPDYGNYYDYRAEIFLFNVSTGIGLKGITPGFNYHTKDWSIHNLTWVDEHTITLELYNETRRDKEENLKFRYFKSKLNAE
;
A
#
# COMPACT_ATOMS: atom_id res chain seq x y z
N MET A 1 48.34 54.37 -4.98
CA MET A 1 47.50 54.14 -6.19
C MET A 1 47.09 52.67 -6.39
N LYS A 2 47.99 51.67 -6.29
CA LYS A 2 47.65 50.24 -6.53
C LYS A 2 46.60 49.65 -5.56
N ALA A 3 46.62 50.01 -4.27
CA ALA A 3 45.66 49.48 -3.29
C ALA A 3 44.21 50.00 -3.49
N PHE A 4 44.07 51.26 -3.93
CA PHE A 4 42.76 51.86 -4.17
C PHE A 4 42.05 51.22 -5.37
N PHE A 5 42.82 50.87 -6.41
CA PHE A 5 42.32 50.18 -7.60
C PHE A 5 41.88 48.74 -7.32
N LEU A 6 42.59 48.05 -6.40
CA LEU A 6 42.22 46.70 -5.97
C LEU A 6 40.92 46.68 -5.15
N CYS A 7 40.73 47.67 -4.27
CA CYS A 7 39.50 47.82 -3.49
C CYS A 7 38.29 48.16 -4.36
N THR A 8 38.42 49.04 -5.36
CA THR A 8 37.31 49.35 -6.28
C THR A 8 36.95 48.19 -7.20
N LEU A 9 37.93 47.38 -7.62
CA LEU A 9 37.69 46.16 -8.39
C LEU A 9 36.97 45.08 -7.55
N LEU A 10 37.38 44.90 -6.29
CA LEU A 10 36.70 43.96 -5.38
C LEU A 10 35.28 44.43 -5.03
N LEU A 11 35.06 45.74 -4.85
CA LEU A 11 33.72 46.28 -4.66
C LEU A 11 32.84 46.08 -5.91
N SER A 12 33.34 46.36 -7.12
CA SER A 12 32.55 46.21 -8.34
C SER A 12 32.20 44.75 -8.65
N LEU A 13 33.12 43.81 -8.39
CA LEU A 13 32.85 42.37 -8.46
C LEU A 13 31.76 41.94 -7.47
N SER A 14 31.77 42.46 -6.24
CA SER A 14 30.74 42.15 -5.24
C SER A 14 29.35 42.71 -5.60
N ILE A 15 29.29 43.90 -6.22
CA ILE A 15 28.03 44.52 -6.65
C ILE A 15 27.44 43.79 -7.86
N MET A 16 28.27 43.37 -8.84
CA MET A 16 27.80 42.58 -9.98
C MET A 16 27.29 41.19 -9.56
N SER A 17 27.91 40.54 -8.57
CA SER A 17 27.44 39.25 -8.08
C SER A 17 26.09 39.36 -7.34
N LEU A 18 25.85 40.47 -6.63
CA LEU A 18 24.59 40.73 -5.93
C LEU A 18 23.43 41.01 -6.91
N GLY A 19 23.68 41.78 -7.98
CA GLY A 19 22.68 42.10 -9.00
C GLY A 19 22.18 40.87 -9.76
N GLN A 20 23.10 40.01 -10.24
CA GLN A 20 22.74 38.78 -10.94
C GLN A 20 22.01 37.77 -10.05
N LYS A 21 22.41 37.66 -8.77
CA LYS A 21 21.76 36.77 -7.80
C LYS A 21 20.30 37.16 -7.54
N ASN A 22 20.01 38.46 -7.47
CA ASN A 22 18.65 38.96 -7.26
C ASN A 22 17.71 38.68 -8.45
N THR A 23 18.18 38.85 -9.68
CA THR A 23 17.36 38.58 -10.87
C THR A 23 17.14 37.08 -11.07
N TYR A 24 18.14 36.24 -10.79
CA TYR A 24 18.01 34.79 -10.84
C TYR A 24 16.99 34.28 -9.80
N GLN A 25 17.08 34.75 -8.55
CA GLN A 25 16.17 34.33 -7.48
C GLN A 25 14.70 34.71 -7.76
N LYS A 26 14.44 35.87 -8.37
CA LYS A 26 13.07 36.26 -8.75
C LYS A 26 12.48 35.39 -9.85
N LYS A 27 13.30 34.89 -10.78
CA LYS A 27 12.83 34.05 -11.89
C LYS A 27 12.71 32.55 -11.53
N LEU A 28 13.39 32.10 -10.47
CA LEU A 28 13.45 30.69 -10.11
C LEU A 28 12.07 30.08 -9.76
N PRO A 29 11.22 30.69 -8.90
CA PRO A 29 9.89 30.16 -8.60
C PRO A 29 8.99 30.05 -9.84
N GLU A 30 9.01 31.05 -10.71
CA GLU A 30 8.23 31.05 -11.96
C GLU A 30 8.68 29.93 -12.92
N GLN A 31 9.99 29.68 -13.02
CA GLN A 31 10.50 28.55 -13.80
C GLN A 31 10.08 27.21 -13.21
N ILE A 32 10.15 27.04 -11.89
CA ILE A 32 9.69 25.83 -11.21
C ILE A 32 8.20 25.59 -11.49
N LYS A 33 7.37 26.61 -11.27
CA LYS A 33 5.92 26.54 -11.49
C LYS A 33 5.58 26.21 -12.95
N LYS A 34 6.27 26.85 -13.90
CA LYS A 34 6.11 26.57 -15.34
C LYS A 34 6.45 25.11 -15.64
N ASN A 35 7.58 24.61 -15.14
CA ASN A 35 8.04 23.25 -15.41
C ASN A 35 7.13 22.19 -14.79
N ILE A 36 6.72 22.37 -13.53
CA ILE A 36 5.79 21.44 -12.85
C ILE A 36 4.44 21.43 -13.57
N ARG A 37 3.93 22.59 -13.98
CA ARG A 37 2.68 22.69 -14.75
C ARG A 37 2.78 22.00 -16.12
N PHE A 38 3.94 22.10 -16.78
CA PHE A 38 4.18 21.39 -18.03
C PHE A 38 4.22 19.88 -17.79
N ALA A 39 4.98 19.42 -16.79
CA ALA A 39 5.08 18.00 -16.44
C ALA A 39 3.72 17.38 -16.08
N GLY A 40 2.93 18.06 -15.24
CA GLY A 40 1.59 17.56 -14.85
C GLY A 40 0.55 17.55 -15.98
N ARG A 41 0.88 18.10 -17.16
CA ARG A 41 0.05 18.06 -18.37
C ARG A 41 0.72 17.32 -19.53
N PHE A 42 1.88 16.72 -19.27
CA PHE A 42 2.62 16.01 -20.30
C PHE A 42 1.85 14.75 -20.70
N VAL A 43 1.68 14.57 -22.02
CA VAL A 43 1.10 13.37 -22.61
C VAL A 43 2.14 12.78 -23.54
N TYR A 44 2.62 11.58 -23.23
CA TYR A 44 3.72 10.95 -23.96
C TYR A 44 3.40 10.79 -25.45
N ALA A 45 2.17 10.40 -25.79
CA ALA A 45 1.72 10.23 -27.17
C ALA A 45 1.79 11.52 -28.02
N GLU A 46 1.66 12.69 -27.38
CA GLU A 46 1.71 13.98 -28.09
C GLU A 46 3.14 14.50 -28.27
N ASN A 47 4.07 14.09 -27.40
CA ASN A 47 5.44 14.62 -27.36
C ASN A 47 6.48 13.51 -27.10
N PRO A 48 6.56 12.46 -27.94
CA PRO A 48 7.38 11.28 -27.66
C PRO A 48 8.88 11.58 -27.60
N ASP A 49 9.34 12.61 -28.32
CA ASP A 49 10.75 13.00 -28.38
C ASP A 49 11.19 13.90 -27.21
N TYR A 50 10.24 14.39 -26.40
CA TYR A 50 10.56 15.29 -25.30
C TYR A 50 11.07 14.50 -24.09
N ASN A 51 12.29 14.77 -23.66
CA ASN A 51 12.87 14.13 -22.47
C ASN A 51 12.30 14.73 -21.17
N ILE A 52 11.11 14.28 -20.81
CA ILE A 52 10.37 14.73 -19.62
C ILE A 52 11.13 14.41 -18.33
N ASP A 53 11.83 13.27 -18.25
CA ASP A 53 12.67 12.89 -17.11
C ASP A 53 13.75 13.92 -16.81
N SER A 54 14.43 14.41 -17.85
CA SER A 54 15.46 15.44 -17.72
C SER A 54 14.88 16.75 -17.20
N LEU A 55 13.71 17.16 -17.72
CA LEU A 55 12.99 18.34 -17.22
C LEU A 55 12.66 18.19 -15.73
N CYS A 56 12.09 17.05 -15.34
CA CYS A 56 11.72 16.78 -13.96
C CYS A 56 12.95 16.75 -13.04
N LYS A 57 14.04 16.11 -13.44
CA LYS A 57 15.31 16.09 -12.70
C LYS A 57 15.89 17.49 -12.49
N VAL A 58 15.94 18.31 -13.55
CA VAL A 58 16.39 19.72 -13.46
C VAL A 58 15.47 20.53 -12.54
N THR A 59 14.15 20.30 -12.65
CA THR A 59 13.15 21.00 -11.84
C THR A 59 13.27 20.62 -10.37
N ALA A 60 13.46 19.35 -10.04
CA ALA A 60 13.70 18.91 -8.66
C ALA A 60 14.94 19.56 -8.06
N ASN A 61 16.04 19.69 -8.81
CA ASN A 61 17.25 20.38 -8.34
C ASN A 61 17.02 21.90 -8.13
N LYS A 62 16.20 22.53 -8.99
CA LYS A 62 15.77 23.93 -8.79
C LYS A 62 14.93 24.08 -7.51
N VAL A 63 14.03 23.15 -7.24
CA VAL A 63 13.24 23.14 -6.00
C VAL A 63 14.13 22.97 -4.78
N VAL A 64 15.09 22.04 -4.80
CA VAL A 64 16.09 21.89 -3.73
C VAL A 64 16.83 23.20 -3.47
N SER A 65 17.24 23.89 -4.53
CA SER A 65 17.95 25.17 -4.43
C SER A 65 17.08 26.29 -3.85
N LEU A 66 15.77 26.28 -4.14
CA LEU A 66 14.78 27.19 -3.55
C LEU A 66 14.51 26.86 -2.07
N MET A 67 14.46 25.57 -1.70
CA MET A 67 14.15 25.12 -0.34
C MET A 67 15.34 25.26 0.61
N ALA A 68 16.57 25.04 0.14
CA ALA A 68 17.76 25.08 0.96
C ALA A 68 17.97 26.48 1.58
N GLY A 69 18.00 26.54 2.92
CA GLY A 69 18.16 27.79 3.67
C GLY A 69 16.91 28.67 3.77
N ASN A 70 15.78 28.27 3.20
CA ASN A 70 14.53 29.03 3.27
C ASN A 70 13.46 28.26 4.06
N ASN A 71 12.60 29.00 4.76
CA ASN A 71 11.49 28.48 5.56
C ASN A 71 10.14 28.93 4.97
N TYR A 72 9.94 28.71 3.67
CA TYR A 72 8.65 29.02 3.07
C TYR A 72 7.56 28.09 3.61
N SER A 73 6.32 28.58 3.66
CA SER A 73 5.19 27.79 4.10
C SER A 73 4.83 26.69 3.09
N SER A 74 4.17 25.63 3.55
CA SER A 74 3.63 24.61 2.64
C SER A 74 2.67 25.20 1.60
N VAL A 75 1.92 26.25 1.94
CA VAL A 75 1.04 27.00 1.01
C VAL A 75 1.84 27.62 -0.13
N TYR A 76 3.01 28.19 0.17
CA TYR A 76 3.89 28.73 -0.87
C TYR A 76 4.36 27.63 -1.83
N TYR A 77 4.84 26.49 -1.32
CA TYR A 77 5.27 25.37 -2.17
C TYR A 77 4.11 24.79 -3.00
N GLN A 78 2.91 24.69 -2.43
CA GLN A 78 1.69 24.32 -3.15
C GLN A 78 1.38 25.28 -4.30
N SER A 79 1.60 26.59 -4.12
CA SER A 79 1.41 27.57 -5.20
C SER A 79 2.35 27.38 -6.41
N LEU A 80 3.45 26.63 -6.23
CA LEU A 80 4.38 26.21 -7.28
C LEU A 80 3.97 24.89 -7.95
N GLY A 81 2.97 24.18 -7.42
CA GLY A 81 2.51 22.87 -7.89
C GLY A 81 3.08 21.68 -7.11
N LEU A 82 3.77 21.90 -5.98
CA LEU A 82 4.27 20.82 -5.14
C LEU A 82 3.20 20.32 -4.17
N LYS A 83 3.07 19.00 -4.02
CA LYS A 83 2.16 18.37 -3.05
C LYS A 83 2.94 17.88 -1.84
N LEU A 84 2.59 18.34 -0.64
CA LEU A 84 3.10 17.74 0.60
C LEU A 84 2.49 16.34 0.75
N SER A 85 3.32 15.31 0.77
CA SER A 85 2.86 13.91 0.82
C SER A 85 3.08 13.27 2.18
N ALA A 86 4.12 13.67 2.90
CA ALA A 86 4.41 13.19 4.25
C ALA A 86 5.11 14.27 5.08
N GLU A 87 4.83 14.29 6.39
CA GLU A 87 5.43 15.22 7.34
C GLU A 87 5.69 14.53 8.68
N ARG A 88 6.83 14.85 9.32
CA ARG A 88 7.16 14.44 10.68
C ARG A 88 7.58 15.64 11.51
N LYS A 89 6.77 15.98 12.51
CA LYS A 89 6.95 17.14 13.40
C LYS A 89 7.81 16.82 14.63
N ASP A 90 9.03 16.35 14.39
CA ASP A 90 10.04 16.22 15.45
C ASP A 90 11.12 17.31 15.30
N LYS A 91 12.26 17.16 15.98
CA LYS A 91 13.37 18.13 15.91
C LYS A 91 13.92 18.31 14.49
N SER A 92 13.78 17.31 13.62
CA SER A 92 14.23 17.37 12.24
C SER A 92 13.17 17.93 11.28
N ASP A 93 11.91 18.12 11.70
CA ASP A 93 10.81 18.73 10.92
C ASP A 93 10.80 18.25 9.45
N ILE A 94 10.82 16.93 9.25
CA ILE A 94 11.00 16.34 7.93
C ILE A 94 9.72 16.49 7.12
N LYS A 95 9.85 16.94 5.87
CA LYS A 95 8.75 17.08 4.91
C LYS A 95 9.14 16.47 3.59
N ILE A 96 8.21 15.76 2.95
CA ILE A 96 8.37 15.24 1.59
C ILE A 96 7.36 15.93 0.70
N TYR A 97 7.87 16.59 -0.34
CA TYR A 97 7.09 17.25 -1.36
C TYR A 97 7.26 16.51 -2.68
N ASN A 98 6.15 16.27 -3.37
CA ASN A 98 6.09 15.53 -4.62
C ASN A 98 5.56 16.41 -5.75
N PHE A 99 6.05 16.14 -6.94
CA PHE A 99 5.42 16.46 -8.21
C PHE A 99 5.68 15.30 -9.16
N GLY A 100 5.04 15.26 -10.32
CA GLY A 100 5.20 14.16 -11.25
C GLY A 100 4.54 14.45 -12.58
N TYR A 101 4.54 13.42 -13.43
CA TYR A 101 3.86 13.41 -14.71
C TYR A 101 3.28 12.03 -14.97
N ASP A 102 2.27 11.97 -15.84
CA ASP A 102 1.74 10.71 -16.35
C ASP A 102 2.60 10.27 -17.54
N CYS A 103 3.32 9.16 -17.39
CA CYS A 103 4.11 8.57 -18.47
C CYS A 103 3.27 7.70 -19.41
N GLY A 104 1.97 7.54 -19.14
CA GLY A 104 1.09 6.61 -19.83
C GLY A 104 1.41 5.16 -19.52
N GLY A 105 0.77 4.27 -20.28
CA GLY A 105 0.89 2.82 -20.11
C GLY A 105 0.47 2.36 -18.72
N THR A 106 1.04 1.23 -18.29
CA THR A 106 0.70 0.58 -17.02
C THR A 106 1.38 1.24 -15.82
N ARG A 107 2.47 1.98 -16.04
CA ARG A 107 3.19 2.73 -15.00
C ARG A 107 2.50 4.02 -14.57
N ARG A 108 1.58 4.57 -15.37
CA ARG A 108 0.80 5.77 -15.05
C ARG A 108 1.69 6.93 -14.56
N ILE A 109 1.69 7.24 -13.26
CA ILE A 109 2.35 8.42 -12.72
C ILE A 109 3.78 8.10 -12.27
N ILE A 110 4.76 8.91 -12.67
CA ILE A 110 6.12 8.91 -12.13
C ILE A 110 6.28 10.05 -11.13
N THR A 111 6.54 9.72 -9.87
CA THR A 111 6.66 10.69 -8.78
C THR A 111 8.11 11.11 -8.56
N HIS A 112 8.34 12.42 -8.39
CA HIS A 112 9.64 13.01 -8.07
C HIS A 112 9.65 13.57 -6.64
N PRO A 113 10.05 12.76 -5.64
CA PRO A 113 10.09 13.20 -4.26
C PRO A 113 11.28 14.12 -3.96
N ILE A 114 11.00 15.17 -3.19
CA ILE A 114 11.97 16.11 -2.64
C ILE A 114 11.79 16.12 -1.13
N ILE A 115 12.87 15.82 -0.40
CA ILE A 115 12.87 15.82 1.05
C ILE A 115 13.47 17.12 1.58
N GLN A 116 12.82 17.72 2.58
CA GLN A 116 13.27 18.87 3.35
C GLN A 116 13.42 18.47 4.81
N TRP A 117 14.45 18.96 5.49
CA TRP A 117 14.65 18.75 6.93
C TRP A 117 15.37 19.94 7.59
N LYS A 118 15.30 19.99 8.92
CA LYS A 118 16.06 20.90 9.76
C LYS A 118 17.18 20.18 10.51
N ASN A 119 18.33 20.83 10.62
CA ASN A 119 19.40 20.38 11.49
C ASN A 119 19.15 20.80 12.95
N GLY A 120 20.08 20.46 13.86
CA GLY A 120 19.99 20.84 15.28
C GLY A 120 20.01 22.34 15.56
N SER A 121 20.44 23.18 14.62
CA SER A 121 20.38 24.66 14.72
C SER A 121 19.13 25.25 14.08
N GLY A 122 18.17 24.44 13.63
CA GLY A 122 16.96 24.88 12.94
C GLY A 122 17.17 25.34 11.49
N LYS A 123 18.38 25.16 10.93
CA LYS A 123 18.66 25.50 9.53
C LYS A 123 18.06 24.44 8.61
N THR A 124 17.38 24.91 7.57
CA THR A 124 16.66 24.07 6.61
C THR A 124 17.55 23.63 5.45
N PHE A 125 17.44 22.36 5.09
CA PHE A 125 18.13 21.71 3.98
C PHE A 125 17.11 20.97 3.13
N ALA A 126 17.48 20.66 1.88
CA ALA A 126 16.65 19.88 0.98
C ALA A 126 17.51 18.97 0.10
N TYR A 127 16.90 17.89 -0.40
CA TYR A 127 17.55 16.92 -1.27
C TYR A 127 16.56 16.36 -2.30
N ASN A 128 17.06 16.14 -3.52
CA ASN A 128 16.31 15.53 -4.61
C ASN A 128 16.35 14.00 -4.46
N LEU A 129 15.35 13.44 -3.77
CA LEU A 129 15.27 12.00 -3.52
C LEU A 129 14.95 11.23 -4.80
N SER A 130 14.31 11.87 -5.79
CA SER A 130 14.09 11.31 -7.13
C SER A 130 15.38 10.97 -7.89
N SER A 131 16.54 11.45 -7.43
CA SER A 131 17.84 11.02 -7.97
C SER A 131 18.24 9.60 -7.54
N LYS A 132 17.50 9.01 -6.59
CA LYS A 132 17.72 7.67 -6.06
C LYS A 132 16.53 6.76 -6.28
N ILE A 133 15.32 7.28 -6.11
CA ILE A 133 14.08 6.51 -6.27
C ILE A 133 12.90 7.41 -6.61
N ASN A 134 12.08 6.99 -7.57
CA ASN A 134 10.76 7.56 -7.80
C ASN A 134 9.76 6.86 -6.88
N CYS A 135 9.08 7.62 -6.02
CA CYS A 135 8.10 7.09 -5.08
C CYS A 135 7.26 8.21 -4.48
N ASN A 136 5.96 7.96 -4.31
CA ASN A 136 5.09 8.77 -3.48
C ASN A 136 5.15 8.28 -2.03
N PHE A 137 6.07 8.82 -1.24
CA PHE A 137 6.16 8.54 0.20
C PHE A 137 5.04 9.22 0.98
N PHE A 138 4.35 8.47 1.83
CA PHE A 138 3.22 8.94 2.65
C PHE A 138 3.44 8.74 4.15
N GLU A 139 4.49 8.03 4.56
CA GLU A 139 4.80 7.75 5.96
C GLU A 139 6.29 7.99 6.29
N ILE A 140 6.57 8.54 7.49
CA ILE A 140 7.93 8.83 7.99
C ILE A 140 8.04 8.40 9.46
N HIS A 141 8.87 7.38 9.71
CA HIS A 141 9.07 6.80 11.03
C HIS A 141 10.52 6.95 11.49
N GLN A 142 10.75 7.50 12.67
CA GLN A 142 12.09 7.50 13.26
C GLN A 142 12.43 6.11 13.80
N LEU A 143 13.63 5.62 13.44
CA LEU A 143 14.14 4.34 13.92
C LEU A 143 14.89 4.54 15.24
N LYS A 144 14.70 3.60 16.17
CA LYS A 144 15.36 3.60 17.49
C LYS A 144 16.81 3.12 17.33
N SER A 145 17.71 4.04 16.96
CA SER A 145 19.15 3.79 16.89
C SER A 145 19.88 4.63 17.96
N PRO A 146 20.82 4.05 18.74
CA PRO A 146 21.45 4.77 19.85
C PRO A 146 22.27 6.01 19.45
N SER A 147 22.86 6.01 18.25
CA SER A 147 23.83 7.03 17.82
C SER A 147 23.53 7.63 16.45
N ARG A 148 22.47 7.17 15.78
CA ARG A 148 22.15 7.56 14.40
C ARG A 148 20.74 8.10 14.31
N ASN A 149 20.58 9.18 13.56
CA ASN A 149 19.28 9.78 13.32
C ASN A 149 18.68 9.18 12.04
N LEU A 150 18.15 7.97 12.20
CA LEU A 150 17.63 7.16 11.10
C LEU A 150 16.13 7.31 10.95
N TYR A 151 15.67 7.36 9.71
CA TYR A 151 14.25 7.43 9.38
C TYR A 151 13.91 6.40 8.31
N LEU A 152 12.82 5.68 8.52
CA LEU A 152 12.17 4.83 7.55
C LEU A 152 11.08 5.64 6.85
N LEU A 153 11.16 5.69 5.53
CA LEU A 153 10.15 6.24 4.64
C LEU A 153 9.35 5.08 4.05
N ILE A 154 8.01 5.17 4.10
CA ILE A 154 7.12 4.20 3.46
C ILE A 154 6.31 4.92 2.38
N GLY A 155 6.24 4.31 1.22
CA GLY A 155 5.58 4.87 0.04
C GLY A 155 5.21 3.81 -0.97
N GLN A 156 4.59 4.26 -2.05
CA GLN A 156 4.25 3.44 -3.20
C GLN A 156 4.54 4.17 -4.51
N GLU A 157 4.77 3.41 -5.57
CA GLU A 157 4.81 3.90 -6.95
C GLU A 157 4.18 2.83 -7.86
N ALA A 158 3.50 3.25 -8.92
CA ALA A 158 3.11 2.31 -9.97
C ALA A 158 4.37 1.79 -10.70
N GLY A 159 4.43 0.48 -10.89
CA GLY A 159 5.51 -0.25 -11.55
C GLY A 159 5.18 -0.54 -13.02
N ASP A 160 5.44 -1.75 -13.48
CA ASP A 160 5.03 -2.25 -14.79
C ASP A 160 3.70 -3.01 -14.70
N GLY A 161 2.97 -3.12 -15.82
CA GLY A 161 1.91 -4.09 -16.10
C GLY A 161 0.81 -4.25 -15.04
N ASN A 162 1.18 -4.97 -13.99
CA ASN A 162 0.39 -5.49 -12.89
C ASN A 162 1.06 -5.30 -11.51
N CYS A 163 2.05 -4.41 -11.39
CA CYS A 163 2.85 -4.21 -10.19
C CYS A 163 2.66 -2.80 -9.63
N TYR A 164 2.09 -2.69 -8.43
CA TYR A 164 2.25 -1.51 -7.57
C TYR A 164 3.38 -1.76 -6.59
N GLN A 165 4.45 -0.98 -6.68
CA GLN A 165 5.64 -1.15 -5.86
C GLN A 165 5.43 -0.51 -4.50
N GLY A 166 5.27 -1.33 -3.46
CA GLY A 166 5.49 -0.89 -2.08
C GLY A 166 6.97 -0.65 -1.86
N ILE A 167 7.31 0.48 -1.24
CA ILE A 167 8.69 0.89 -1.01
C ILE A 167 8.90 1.24 0.47
N ALA A 168 9.91 0.63 1.07
CA ALA A 168 10.44 0.95 2.40
C ALA A 168 11.89 1.41 2.25
N TYR A 169 12.19 2.68 2.57
CA TYR A 169 13.49 3.30 2.32
C TYR A 169 14.06 3.88 3.61
N VAL A 170 15.32 3.57 3.96
CA VAL A 170 15.95 4.16 5.14
C VAL A 170 16.94 5.27 4.77
N ILE A 171 16.78 6.43 5.39
CA ILE A 171 17.68 7.58 5.30
C ILE A 171 18.32 7.90 6.65
N GLU A 172 19.46 8.57 6.65
CA GLU A 172 20.09 9.12 7.86
C GLU A 172 20.29 10.62 7.73
N ILE A 173 19.95 11.37 8.77
CA ILE A 173 20.25 12.79 8.89
C ILE A 173 21.48 12.97 9.80
N LYS A 174 22.61 13.40 9.23
CA LYS A 174 23.84 13.68 9.99
C LYS A 174 24.16 15.18 9.91
N GLY A 175 23.53 15.94 10.79
CA GLY A 175 23.63 17.41 10.80
C GLY A 175 23.08 18.03 9.52
N ASN A 176 23.98 18.51 8.67
CA ASN A 176 23.65 19.17 7.39
C ASN A 176 23.61 18.19 6.21
N TYR A 177 23.88 16.90 6.45
CA TYR A 177 23.97 15.88 5.42
C TYR A 177 22.80 14.91 5.49
N LEU A 178 22.34 14.48 4.31
CA LEU A 178 21.40 13.38 4.15
C LEU A 178 22.14 12.20 3.52
N ILE A 179 22.17 11.07 4.22
CA ILE A 179 22.76 9.82 3.72
C ILE A 179 21.61 8.93 3.23
N VAL A 180 21.66 8.59 1.94
CA VAL A 180 20.57 7.90 1.23
C VAL A 180 20.97 6.49 0.75
N ASN A 181 22.20 6.06 1.02
CA ASN A 181 22.75 4.78 0.57
C ASN A 181 23.09 3.85 1.74
N ASN A 182 22.35 3.96 2.85
CA ASN A 182 22.55 3.11 4.02
C ASN A 182 22.11 1.67 3.72
N PRO A 183 22.97 0.64 3.81
CA PRO A 183 22.60 -0.75 3.51
C PRO A 183 21.72 -1.37 4.60
N MET A 184 20.44 -1.02 4.64
CA MET A 184 19.53 -1.35 5.74
C MET A 184 18.73 -2.63 5.49
N PHE A 185 18.61 -3.06 4.24
CA PHE A 185 17.87 -4.25 3.80
C PHE A 185 18.79 -5.11 2.93
N ASP A 186 19.53 -6.04 3.55
CA ASP A 186 20.47 -6.95 2.85
C ASP A 186 21.33 -6.22 1.80
N ASN A 187 22.19 -5.31 2.28
CA ASN A 187 23.07 -4.47 1.45
C ASN A 187 22.38 -3.45 0.52
N ARG A 188 21.07 -3.22 0.68
CA ARG A 188 20.31 -2.21 -0.08
C ARG A 188 19.74 -1.10 0.83
N PRO A 189 19.61 0.14 0.31
CA PRO A 189 18.99 1.24 1.07
C PRO A 189 17.48 1.21 1.15
N TYR A 190 16.84 0.42 0.30
CA TYR A 190 15.41 0.25 0.29
C TYR A 190 15.04 -1.18 -0.05
N LEU A 191 13.84 -1.55 0.37
CA LEU A 191 13.10 -2.71 -0.07
C LEU A 191 11.99 -2.23 -0.99
N ASN A 192 11.88 -2.80 -2.18
CA ASN A 192 10.79 -2.55 -3.12
C ASN A 192 10.16 -3.88 -3.51
N LEU A 193 8.87 -4.04 -3.28
CA LEU A 193 8.15 -5.28 -3.57
C LEU A 193 6.87 -4.98 -4.33
N CYS A 194 6.62 -5.77 -5.38
CA CYS A 194 5.40 -5.66 -6.18
C CYS A 194 4.19 -6.15 -5.39
N ASN A 195 3.11 -5.38 -5.49
CA ASN A 195 1.82 -5.66 -4.86
C ASN A 195 1.97 -5.97 -3.38
N ARG A 196 2.82 -5.18 -2.71
CA ARG A 196 3.02 -5.21 -1.27
C ARG A 196 2.76 -3.86 -0.66
N GLU A 197 2.15 -3.88 0.51
CA GLU A 197 2.10 -2.74 1.42
C GLU A 197 3.03 -2.97 2.59
N PHE A 198 3.54 -1.86 3.12
CA PHE A 198 4.39 -1.87 4.30
C PHE A 198 3.68 -1.23 5.46
N GLU A 199 3.68 -1.92 6.59
CA GLU A 199 3.28 -1.36 7.87
C GLU A 199 4.46 -1.35 8.83
N PHE A 200 4.60 -0.30 9.62
CA PHE A 200 5.67 -0.20 10.61
C PHE A 200 5.12 0.04 12.02
N ASP A 201 5.46 -0.87 12.93
CA ASP A 201 5.19 -0.69 14.35
C ASP A 201 6.33 0.08 15.02
N THR A 202 6.06 1.35 15.32
CA THR A 202 7.03 2.26 15.97
C THR A 202 7.44 1.81 17.38
N LYS A 203 6.62 1.03 18.09
CA LYS A 203 6.96 0.53 19.44
C LYS A 203 7.94 -0.62 19.34
N THR A 204 7.62 -1.63 18.54
CA THR A 204 8.41 -2.87 18.42
C THR A 204 9.54 -2.76 17.38
N GLN A 205 9.50 -1.73 16.53
CA GLN A 205 10.43 -1.48 15.43
C GLN A 205 10.40 -2.61 14.38
N ILE A 206 9.21 -3.16 14.14
CA ILE A 206 8.97 -4.22 13.16
C ILE A 206 8.31 -3.62 11.92
N LEU A 207 8.92 -3.89 10.76
CA LEU A 207 8.37 -3.64 9.42
C LEU A 207 7.70 -4.92 8.94
N THR A 208 6.42 -4.84 8.60
CA THR A 208 5.64 -5.95 8.06
C THR A 208 5.32 -5.68 6.60
N GLY A 209 5.61 -6.64 5.72
CA GLY A 209 5.18 -6.61 4.31
C GLY A 209 3.94 -7.44 4.09
N LEU A 210 2.83 -6.81 3.71
CA LEU A 210 1.53 -7.44 3.45
C LEU A 210 1.32 -7.61 1.94
N LEU A 211 0.83 -8.76 1.48
CA LEU A 211 0.33 -8.91 0.10
C LEU A 211 -0.88 -8.01 -0.08
N THR A 212 -0.85 -7.10 -1.04
CA THR A 212 -2.04 -6.38 -1.47
C THR A 212 -2.79 -7.10 -2.58
N ASN A 213 -2.20 -8.12 -3.22
CA ASN A 213 -2.84 -8.87 -4.30
C ASN A 213 -2.83 -10.40 -4.05
N PRO A 214 -3.97 -11.01 -3.66
CA PRO A 214 -4.13 -12.45 -3.50
C PRO A 214 -4.30 -13.21 -4.81
N SER A 215 -4.40 -12.55 -5.97
CA SER A 215 -4.52 -13.20 -7.29
C SER A 215 -3.26 -13.95 -7.75
N PHE A 216 -2.20 -14.01 -6.93
CA PHE A 216 -1.07 -14.91 -7.18
C PHE A 216 -1.35 -16.28 -6.54
N PRO A 217 -1.51 -17.35 -7.36
CA PRO A 217 -1.98 -18.66 -6.89
C PRO A 217 -1.05 -19.41 -5.94
N SER A 218 0.16 -18.90 -5.69
CA SER A 218 1.07 -19.54 -4.73
C SER A 218 0.53 -19.31 -3.31
N GLY A 219 -0.11 -20.34 -2.74
CA GLY A 219 -0.76 -20.39 -1.43
C GLY A 219 0.09 -20.11 -0.19
N GLU A 220 1.17 -19.34 -0.32
CA GLU A 220 1.87 -18.72 0.78
C GLU A 220 1.49 -17.24 0.86
N GLN A 221 0.56 -16.90 1.75
CA GLN A 221 0.44 -15.55 2.28
C GLN A 221 1.73 -15.21 3.04
N ASN A 222 2.80 -14.89 2.32
CA ASN A 222 4.10 -14.59 2.90
C ASN A 222 4.07 -13.17 3.45
N ILE A 223 3.32 -12.97 4.53
CA ILE A 223 3.61 -11.90 5.47
C ILE A 223 5.03 -12.13 5.95
N PHE A 224 5.89 -11.14 5.79
CA PHE A 224 7.22 -11.19 6.36
C PHE A 224 7.38 -10.04 7.33
N HIS A 225 8.17 -10.29 8.37
CA HIS A 225 8.54 -9.28 9.33
C HIS A 225 10.03 -9.06 9.27
N LEU A 226 10.42 -7.80 9.25
CA LEU A 226 11.80 -7.38 9.46
C LEU A 226 11.86 -6.56 10.73
N LYS A 227 12.70 -6.96 11.68
CA LYS A 227 12.91 -6.19 12.92
C LYS A 227 14.15 -5.34 12.79
N PHE A 228 14.03 -4.06 13.12
CA PHE A 228 15.18 -3.18 13.23
C PHE A 228 15.92 -3.44 14.55
N ASN A 229 17.21 -3.81 14.46
CA ASN A 229 18.03 -4.16 15.62
C ASN A 229 18.94 -3.01 16.11
N GLY A 230 18.63 -1.77 15.71
CA GLY A 230 19.45 -0.58 15.97
C GLY A 230 20.46 -0.26 14.86
N HIS A 231 20.75 -1.22 13.98
CA HIS A 231 21.77 -1.10 12.93
C HIS A 231 21.20 -1.34 11.53
N GLN A 232 20.39 -2.38 11.36
CA GLN A 232 19.76 -2.78 10.11
C GLN A 232 18.43 -3.51 10.36
N PHE A 233 17.67 -3.74 9.31
CA PHE A 233 16.53 -4.64 9.34
C PHE A 233 17.00 -6.08 9.11
N VAL A 234 16.61 -6.98 10.00
CA VAL A 234 16.89 -8.42 9.89
C VAL A 234 15.59 -9.19 9.82
N LYS A 235 15.60 -10.34 9.13
CA LYS A 235 14.45 -11.26 9.12
C LYS A 235 14.05 -11.56 10.55
N TYR A 236 12.78 -11.31 10.85
CA TYR A 236 12.18 -11.61 12.13
C TYR A 236 11.19 -12.73 11.90
N ASP A 237 11.60 -13.95 12.19
CA ASP A 237 10.70 -15.10 12.18
C ASP A 237 9.79 -15.00 13.40
N LYS A 238 8.83 -14.09 13.32
CA LYS A 238 7.60 -14.26 14.08
C LYS A 238 6.97 -15.51 13.48
N THR A 239 6.81 -16.55 14.27
CA THR A 239 5.93 -17.67 13.96
C THR A 239 4.50 -17.10 13.96
N GLU A 240 4.17 -16.26 12.97
CA GLU A 240 2.78 -16.07 12.62
C GLU A 240 2.29 -17.44 12.18
N ARG A 241 1.15 -17.87 12.72
CA ARG A 241 0.48 -19.06 12.25
C ARG A 241 0.32 -18.86 10.75
N GLN A 242 1.13 -19.55 9.95
CA GLN A 242 0.83 -19.72 8.54
C GLN A 242 -0.63 -20.14 8.49
N THR A 243 -1.42 -19.53 7.61
CA THR A 243 -2.76 -20.03 7.33
C THR A 243 -2.62 -21.51 7.02
N VAL A 244 -3.11 -22.34 7.95
CA VAL A 244 -2.99 -23.78 7.81
C VAL A 244 -4.03 -24.16 6.77
N ASN A 245 -3.57 -24.65 5.62
CA ASN A 245 -4.44 -25.29 4.65
C ASN A 245 -5.05 -26.51 5.33
N LEU A 246 -6.33 -26.43 5.62
CA LEU A 246 -7.07 -27.51 6.24
C LEU A 246 -8.03 -28.13 5.23
N GLU A 247 -8.29 -29.42 5.40
CA GLU A 247 -9.38 -30.10 4.72
C GLU A 247 -10.66 -29.98 5.57
N LEU A 248 -11.81 -29.82 4.89
CA LEU A 248 -13.11 -29.80 5.57
C LEU A 248 -13.57 -31.24 5.83
N ASN A 249 -13.93 -31.52 7.08
CA ASN A 249 -14.55 -32.78 7.46
C ASN A 249 -16.07 -32.69 7.29
N PHE A 250 -16.58 -33.30 6.22
CA PHE A 250 -18.00 -33.22 5.88
C PHE A 250 -18.87 -34.27 6.59
N THR A 251 -19.99 -33.81 7.13
CA THR A 251 -21.14 -34.64 7.48
C THR A 251 -22.29 -34.28 6.55
N GLU A 252 -22.76 -35.22 5.73
CA GLU A 252 -23.90 -34.99 4.83
C GLU A 252 -25.18 -34.73 5.64
N ILE A 253 -25.98 -33.77 5.18
CA ILE A 253 -27.25 -33.36 5.79
C ILE A 253 -28.35 -33.29 4.72
N SER A 254 -29.61 -33.19 5.14
CA SER A 254 -30.70 -33.00 4.19
C SER A 254 -30.80 -31.55 3.70
N LYS A 255 -31.41 -31.35 2.53
CA LYS A 255 -31.78 -30.01 2.02
C LYS A 255 -32.62 -29.22 3.04
N ASN A 256 -33.54 -29.89 3.71
CA ASN A 256 -34.42 -29.27 4.72
C ASN A 256 -33.61 -28.78 5.92
N ASP A 257 -32.60 -29.53 6.36
CA ASP A 257 -31.70 -29.10 7.43
C ASP A 257 -30.91 -27.86 7.00
N PHE A 258 -30.34 -27.87 5.80
CA PHE A 258 -29.62 -26.72 5.24
C PHE A 258 -30.47 -25.46 5.21
N GLN A 259 -31.70 -25.56 4.68
CA GLN A 259 -32.66 -24.45 4.65
C GLN A 259 -33.05 -23.99 6.07
N SER A 260 -33.20 -24.93 7.02
CA SER A 260 -33.47 -24.60 8.42
C SER A 260 -32.33 -23.80 9.04
N TYR A 261 -31.07 -24.16 8.78
CA TYR A 261 -29.91 -23.42 9.28
C TYR A 261 -29.81 -22.02 8.66
N GLN A 262 -30.05 -21.88 7.36
CA GLN A 262 -30.10 -20.57 6.70
C GLN A 262 -31.15 -19.65 7.32
N ALA A 263 -32.36 -20.17 7.58
CA ALA A 263 -33.44 -19.38 8.18
C ALA A 263 -33.15 -18.99 9.65
N LYS A 264 -32.34 -19.79 10.36
CA LYS A 264 -31.97 -19.56 11.76
C LYS A 264 -30.73 -18.68 11.92
N TYR A 265 -29.91 -18.53 10.90
CA TYR A 265 -28.69 -17.74 10.94
C TYR A 265 -28.99 -16.28 11.32
N LYS A 266 -28.37 -15.84 12.42
CA LYS A 266 -28.46 -14.49 12.95
C LYS A 266 -27.10 -14.10 13.48
N ILE A 267 -26.77 -12.82 13.31
CA ILE A 267 -25.57 -12.19 13.88
C ILE A 267 -25.95 -11.36 15.09
N SER A 268 -25.08 -11.31 16.09
CA SER A 268 -25.29 -10.53 17.32
C SER A 268 -24.86 -9.08 17.17
N CYS A 269 -24.02 -8.75 16.20
CA CYS A 269 -23.60 -7.38 15.94
C CYS A 269 -24.61 -6.62 15.06
N ILE A 270 -24.61 -5.30 15.21
CA ILE A 270 -25.37 -4.39 14.36
C ILE A 270 -24.51 -4.08 13.14
N LEU A 271 -25.08 -4.18 11.93
CA LEU A 271 -24.41 -3.73 10.71
C LEU A 271 -24.71 -2.24 10.46
N ASP A 272 -23.71 -1.50 9.98
CA ASP A 272 -23.89 -0.13 9.53
C ASP A 272 -24.36 -0.05 8.07
N SER A 273 -24.51 1.17 7.53
CA SER A 273 -24.89 1.39 6.13
C SER A 273 -23.83 0.92 5.12
N GLY A 274 -22.60 0.65 5.57
CA GLY A 274 -21.54 0.01 4.78
C GLY A 274 -21.62 -1.51 4.76
N GLN A 275 -22.72 -2.09 5.30
CA GLN A 275 -22.97 -3.52 5.37
C GLN A 275 -21.90 -4.30 6.14
N PHE A 276 -21.22 -3.65 7.08
CA PHE A 276 -20.23 -4.27 7.96
C PHE A 276 -20.51 -3.92 9.42
N ILE A 277 -19.70 -4.42 10.36
CA ILE A 277 -19.93 -4.25 11.79
C ILE A 277 -19.94 -2.76 12.16
N SER A 278 -21.03 -2.29 12.76
CA SER A 278 -21.17 -0.92 13.26
C SER A 278 -20.08 -0.59 14.28
N GLY A 279 -19.51 0.61 14.15
CA GLY A 279 -18.37 1.05 14.98
C GLY A 279 -17.01 0.46 14.58
N SER A 280 -16.94 -0.46 13.61
CA SER A 280 -15.64 -0.94 13.09
C SER A 280 -14.91 0.09 12.24
N ASN A 281 -15.62 1.10 11.73
CA ASN A 281 -15.14 2.06 10.73
C ASN A 281 -14.79 1.43 9.37
N LEU A 282 -15.30 0.22 9.11
CA LEU A 282 -15.06 -0.54 7.88
C LEU A 282 -16.32 -0.60 7.00
N TYR A 283 -16.12 -0.71 5.70
CA TYR A 283 -17.18 -0.93 4.71
C TYR A 283 -16.66 -1.76 3.54
N VAL A 284 -17.56 -2.50 2.88
CA VAL A 284 -17.21 -3.31 1.72
C VAL A 284 -17.26 -2.45 0.46
N VAL A 285 -16.25 -2.58 -0.40
CA VAL A 285 -16.18 -1.97 -1.73
C VAL A 285 -16.00 -3.07 -2.76
N GLN A 286 -16.84 -3.10 -3.78
CA GLN A 286 -16.70 -3.99 -4.92
C GLN A 286 -16.41 -3.17 -6.16
N ASP A 287 -15.43 -3.61 -6.94
CA ASP A 287 -15.04 -3.02 -8.21
C ASP A 287 -15.01 -4.14 -9.26
N GLY A 288 -15.80 -4.03 -10.32
CA GLY A 288 -16.00 -5.13 -11.27
C GLY A 288 -16.33 -4.61 -12.67
N GLU A 289 -15.32 -4.54 -13.53
CA GLU A 289 -15.49 -4.33 -14.97
C GLU A 289 -15.24 -5.63 -15.75
N GLU A 290 -14.11 -6.30 -15.48
CA GLU A 290 -13.77 -7.62 -16.04
C GLU A 290 -13.33 -8.59 -14.94
N ILE A 291 -12.54 -8.09 -13.98
CA ILE A 291 -12.15 -8.79 -12.76
C ILE A 291 -12.85 -8.08 -11.59
N CYS A 292 -13.58 -8.86 -10.79
CA CYS A 292 -14.31 -8.39 -9.62
C CYS A 292 -13.41 -8.44 -8.39
N GLU A 293 -12.86 -7.29 -8.02
CA GLU A 293 -12.10 -7.12 -6.79
C GLU A 293 -13.02 -6.68 -5.64
N THR A 294 -12.86 -7.26 -4.47
CA THR A 294 -13.62 -6.89 -3.28
C THR A 294 -12.67 -6.44 -2.18
N TYR A 295 -12.88 -5.24 -1.67
CA TYR A 295 -12.07 -4.64 -0.63
C TYR A 295 -12.87 -4.44 0.65
N LEU A 296 -12.18 -4.58 1.78
CA LEU A 296 -12.61 -3.98 3.03
C LEU A 296 -11.89 -2.63 3.18
N ALA A 297 -12.63 -1.54 3.27
CA ALA A 297 -12.08 -0.19 3.29
C ALA A 297 -12.35 0.50 4.63
N GLU A 298 -11.40 1.32 5.08
CA GLU A 298 -11.51 2.10 6.31
C GLU A 298 -11.91 3.55 6.01
N ARG A 299 -13.04 4.01 6.57
CA ARG A 299 -13.60 5.34 6.22
C ARG A 299 -12.69 6.51 6.58
N ASN A 300 -11.95 6.40 7.68
CA ASN A 300 -11.16 7.52 8.22
C ASN A 300 -9.81 7.72 7.52
N THR A 301 -9.25 6.64 6.95
CA THR A 301 -7.90 6.65 6.37
C THR A 301 -7.91 6.43 4.87
N ASN A 302 -9.05 6.01 4.31
CA ASN A 302 -9.17 5.49 2.93
C ASN A 302 -8.25 4.29 2.64
N LYS A 303 -7.70 3.64 3.67
CA LYS A 303 -6.97 2.38 3.51
C LYS A 303 -7.93 1.31 3.02
N LYS A 304 -7.44 0.42 2.15
CA LYS A 304 -8.20 -0.71 1.62
C LYS A 304 -7.40 -1.99 1.84
N MET A 305 -8.09 -3.06 2.19
CA MET A 305 -7.56 -4.42 2.24
C MET A 305 -8.30 -5.24 1.19
N LEU A 306 -7.58 -5.76 0.20
CA LEU A 306 -8.17 -6.67 -0.79
C LEU A 306 -8.53 -7.98 -0.10
N MET A 307 -9.80 -8.35 -0.18
CA MET A 307 -10.29 -9.63 0.31
C MET A 307 -9.94 -10.72 -0.70
N PRO A 308 -9.50 -11.91 -0.25
CA PRO A 308 -8.95 -12.92 -1.14
C PRO A 308 -10.02 -13.53 -2.04
N SER A 309 -9.73 -13.52 -3.34
CA SER A 309 -10.39 -14.31 -4.36
C SER A 309 -9.38 -14.64 -5.45
N SER A 310 -9.31 -15.91 -5.84
CA SER A 310 -8.49 -16.37 -6.95
C SER A 310 -9.21 -16.28 -8.30
N TYR A 311 -10.50 -15.95 -8.32
CA TYR A 311 -11.36 -15.99 -9.50
C TYR A 311 -11.72 -14.59 -10.01
N ASP A 312 -11.81 -14.44 -11.34
CA ASP A 312 -12.20 -13.19 -12.01
C ASP A 312 -13.60 -12.72 -11.59
N ALA A 313 -14.52 -13.65 -11.31
CA ALA A 313 -15.86 -13.33 -10.82
C ALA A 313 -15.87 -12.77 -9.37
N GLY A 314 -14.73 -12.83 -8.68
CA GLY A 314 -14.57 -12.31 -7.32
C GLY A 314 -15.17 -13.22 -6.24
N ILE A 315 -15.51 -12.59 -5.12
CA ILE A 315 -16.02 -13.27 -3.94
C ILE A 315 -17.49 -13.64 -4.13
N LEU A 316 -17.81 -14.92 -3.93
CA LEU A 316 -19.19 -15.42 -3.93
C LEU A 316 -19.94 -14.94 -2.67
N LYS A 317 -19.30 -15.02 -1.50
CA LYS A 317 -19.94 -14.65 -0.23
C LYS A 317 -18.97 -14.16 0.82
N MET A 318 -19.41 -13.15 1.58
CA MET A 318 -18.78 -12.69 2.82
C MET A 318 -19.80 -12.79 3.96
N LEU A 319 -19.46 -13.51 5.03
CA LEU A 319 -20.36 -13.75 6.16
C LEU A 319 -19.64 -13.60 7.50
N LEU A 320 -20.23 -12.81 8.39
CA LEU A 320 -19.80 -12.76 9.79
C LEU A 320 -20.31 -13.98 10.55
N SER A 321 -19.51 -14.51 11.45
CA SER A 321 -19.97 -15.50 12.44
C SER A 321 -21.10 -14.95 13.31
N PRO A 322 -21.88 -15.82 13.97
CA PRO A 322 -22.96 -15.39 14.87
C PRO A 322 -22.50 -14.37 15.92
N SER A 323 -21.29 -14.49 16.47
CA SER A 323 -20.74 -13.52 17.43
C SER A 323 -20.03 -12.31 16.79
N CYS A 324 -19.84 -12.33 15.47
CA CYS A 324 -19.06 -11.37 14.69
C CYS A 324 -17.57 -11.27 15.03
N HIS A 325 -17.00 -12.28 15.71
CA HIS A 325 -15.55 -12.38 15.94
C HIS A 325 -14.80 -13.06 14.80
N GLN A 326 -15.53 -13.56 13.81
CA GLN A 326 -14.97 -14.15 12.60
C GLN A 326 -15.67 -13.64 11.35
N LEU A 327 -14.91 -13.51 10.27
CA LEU A 327 -15.38 -13.20 8.92
C LEU A 327 -14.98 -14.35 8.01
N LEU A 328 -15.96 -14.97 7.37
CA LEU A 328 -15.78 -15.98 6.34
C LEU A 328 -15.90 -15.31 4.96
N VAL A 329 -14.97 -15.64 4.07
CA VAL A 329 -14.98 -15.27 2.67
C VAL A 329 -14.92 -16.56 1.85
N CYS A 330 -15.79 -16.73 0.87
CA CYS A 330 -15.70 -17.86 -0.04
C CYS A 330 -15.91 -17.45 -1.49
N SER A 331 -15.24 -18.20 -2.36
CA SER A 331 -15.22 -17.99 -3.80
C SER A 331 -15.12 -19.35 -4.48
N SER A 332 -15.68 -19.50 -5.68
CA SER A 332 -15.63 -20.75 -6.41
C SER A 332 -15.87 -20.52 -7.89
N TYR A 333 -15.29 -21.39 -8.72
CA TYR A 333 -15.54 -21.43 -10.16
C TYR A 333 -15.93 -22.85 -10.57
N ASP A 334 -17.10 -22.97 -11.20
CA ASP A 334 -17.74 -24.24 -11.52
C ASP A 334 -17.59 -24.65 -12.99
N GLY A 335 -16.85 -23.85 -13.78
CA GLY A 335 -16.59 -24.11 -15.18
C GLY A 335 -15.78 -25.40 -15.41
N PRO A 336 -16.05 -26.13 -16.52
CA PRO A 336 -15.32 -27.35 -16.90
C PRO A 336 -13.81 -27.16 -17.06
N ASP A 337 -13.42 -25.94 -17.29
CA ASP A 337 -12.10 -25.45 -17.62
C ASP A 337 -11.39 -24.82 -16.43
N TYR A 338 -11.91 -24.93 -15.20
CA TYR A 338 -11.28 -24.31 -14.02
C TYR A 338 -9.79 -24.64 -13.91
N GLY A 339 -9.41 -25.90 -14.17
CA GLY A 339 -8.01 -26.36 -14.08
C GLY A 339 -7.07 -25.77 -15.13
N ASN A 340 -7.60 -25.07 -16.13
CA ASN A 340 -6.79 -24.32 -17.10
C ASN A 340 -6.40 -22.92 -16.59
N TYR A 341 -7.15 -22.38 -15.63
CA TYR A 341 -7.04 -20.98 -15.21
C TYR A 341 -6.72 -20.83 -13.71
N TYR A 342 -7.14 -21.80 -12.89
CA TYR A 342 -7.13 -21.71 -11.43
C TYR A 342 -6.56 -22.98 -10.80
N ASP A 343 -5.81 -22.79 -9.71
CA ASP A 343 -5.23 -23.90 -8.95
C ASP A 343 -6.28 -24.69 -8.15
N TYR A 344 -7.38 -24.05 -7.77
CA TYR A 344 -8.46 -24.64 -7.00
C TYR A 344 -9.81 -24.34 -7.65
N ARG A 345 -10.78 -25.18 -7.32
CA ARG A 345 -12.17 -25.08 -7.78
C ARG A 345 -13.04 -24.30 -6.79
N ALA A 346 -12.72 -24.39 -5.50
CA ALA A 346 -13.32 -23.57 -4.47
C ALA A 346 -12.31 -23.23 -3.37
N GLU A 347 -12.53 -22.08 -2.73
CA GLU A 347 -11.73 -21.59 -1.62
C GLU A 347 -12.63 -20.96 -0.54
N ILE A 348 -12.22 -21.14 0.71
CA ILE A 348 -12.82 -20.51 1.90
C ILE A 348 -11.70 -19.94 2.74
N PHE A 349 -11.79 -18.67 3.07
CA PHE A 349 -10.89 -17.98 3.99
C PHE A 349 -11.65 -17.56 5.23
N LEU A 350 -11.05 -17.80 6.39
CA LEU A 350 -11.56 -17.37 7.68
C LEU A 350 -10.62 -16.32 8.26
N PHE A 351 -11.19 -15.22 8.75
CA PHE A 351 -10.48 -14.13 9.42
C PHE A 351 -11.01 -13.99 10.84
N ASN A 352 -10.12 -13.70 11.79
CA ASN A 352 -10.54 -13.20 13.10
C ASN A 352 -10.82 -11.70 13.00
N VAL A 353 -11.83 -11.26 13.73
CA VAL A 353 -12.36 -9.90 13.72
C VAL A 353 -12.32 -9.31 15.13
N SER A 354 -11.57 -8.24 15.29
CA SER A 354 -11.54 -7.39 16.49
C SER A 354 -12.11 -6.02 16.15
N THR A 355 -13.19 -5.63 16.80
CA THR A 355 -13.90 -4.38 16.51
C THR A 355 -13.18 -3.15 17.09
N GLY A 356 -13.45 -1.97 16.52
CA GLY A 356 -12.98 -0.68 17.05
C GLY A 356 -11.56 -0.28 16.67
N ILE A 357 -10.80 -1.12 15.96
CA ILE A 357 -9.43 -0.83 15.51
C ILE A 357 -9.27 -0.86 13.98
N GLY A 358 -10.38 -0.80 13.23
CA GLY A 358 -10.36 -0.75 11.78
C GLY A 358 -9.76 -1.99 11.13
N LEU A 359 -9.02 -1.81 10.03
CA LEU A 359 -8.44 -2.92 9.26
C LEU A 359 -7.45 -3.75 10.07
N LYS A 360 -6.80 -3.17 11.08
CA LYS A 360 -5.91 -3.88 12.02
C LYS A 360 -6.64 -4.94 12.85
N GLY A 361 -7.96 -4.83 12.93
CA GLY A 361 -8.81 -5.82 13.59
C GLY A 361 -9.08 -7.06 12.76
N ILE A 362 -8.72 -7.06 11.48
CA ILE A 362 -8.96 -8.18 10.57
C ILE A 362 -7.65 -8.93 10.42
N THR A 363 -7.60 -10.16 10.95
CA THR A 363 -6.39 -10.97 10.92
C THR A 363 -6.70 -12.34 10.31
N PRO A 364 -5.80 -12.91 9.48
CA PRO A 364 -6.01 -14.24 8.92
C PRO A 364 -6.17 -15.31 10.01
N GLY A 365 -7.08 -16.25 9.79
CA GLY A 365 -7.28 -17.45 10.60
C GLY A 365 -6.88 -18.70 9.83
N PHE A 366 -7.85 -19.33 9.17
CA PHE A 366 -7.68 -20.57 8.41
C PHE A 366 -8.08 -20.39 6.95
N ASN A 367 -7.61 -21.28 6.10
CA ASN A 367 -8.05 -21.36 4.72
C ASN A 367 -8.29 -22.83 4.31
N TYR A 368 -9.25 -23.00 3.42
CA TYR A 368 -9.67 -24.31 2.90
C TYR A 368 -9.74 -24.19 1.39
N HIS A 369 -9.15 -25.16 0.69
CA HIS A 369 -9.12 -25.21 -0.76
C HIS A 369 -9.49 -26.60 -1.24
N THR A 370 -10.09 -26.70 -2.42
CA THR A 370 -10.41 -27.98 -3.03
C THR A 370 -10.35 -27.91 -4.55
N LYS A 371 -10.08 -29.04 -5.19
CA LYS A 371 -10.22 -29.24 -6.63
C LYS A 371 -11.50 -30.01 -7.00
N ASP A 372 -12.18 -30.57 -6.01
CA ASP A 372 -13.19 -31.61 -6.24
C ASP A 372 -14.60 -31.05 -6.40
N TRP A 373 -14.91 -29.96 -5.70
CA TRP A 373 -16.27 -29.41 -5.62
C TRP A 373 -16.28 -27.89 -5.71
N SER A 374 -17.41 -27.35 -6.15
CA SER A 374 -17.69 -25.91 -6.16
C SER A 374 -18.74 -25.55 -5.12
N ILE A 375 -18.65 -24.34 -4.58
CA ILE A 375 -19.60 -23.80 -3.60
C ILE A 375 -20.72 -23.11 -4.36
N HIS A 376 -21.96 -23.55 -4.15
CA HIS A 376 -23.13 -22.79 -4.60
C HIS A 376 -23.61 -21.82 -3.51
N ASN A 377 -23.69 -22.31 -2.27
CA ASN A 377 -24.15 -21.50 -1.15
C ASN A 377 -23.55 -21.99 0.18
N LEU A 378 -23.46 -21.09 1.16
CA LEU A 378 -22.91 -21.36 2.48
C LEU A 378 -23.58 -20.47 3.54
N THR A 379 -23.73 -20.99 4.75
CA THR A 379 -24.15 -20.22 5.93
C THR A 379 -23.51 -20.75 7.22
N TRP A 380 -23.47 -19.93 8.25
CA TRP A 380 -23.14 -20.36 9.61
C TRP A 380 -24.28 -21.14 10.25
N VAL A 381 -23.92 -22.18 11.01
CA VAL A 381 -24.82 -22.90 11.93
C VAL A 381 -24.64 -22.37 13.35
N ASP A 382 -23.40 -22.22 13.76
CA ASP A 382 -22.95 -21.69 15.06
C ASP A 382 -21.56 -21.03 14.87
N GLU A 383 -20.86 -20.71 15.96
CA GLU A 383 -19.57 -20.00 15.91
C GLU A 383 -18.44 -20.79 15.24
N HIS A 384 -18.56 -22.12 15.14
CA HIS A 384 -17.48 -23.00 14.67
C HIS A 384 -17.92 -23.92 13.55
N THR A 385 -19.15 -23.77 13.06
CA THR A 385 -19.74 -24.72 12.13
C THR A 385 -20.45 -24.01 11.01
N ILE A 386 -20.16 -24.46 9.79
CA ILE A 386 -20.83 -24.00 8.58
C ILE A 386 -21.62 -25.14 7.95
N THR A 387 -22.58 -24.77 7.12
CA THR A 387 -23.22 -25.68 6.18
C THR A 387 -23.05 -25.17 4.76
N LEU A 388 -22.84 -26.11 3.85
CA LEU A 388 -22.52 -25.86 2.45
C LEU A 388 -23.52 -26.59 1.55
N GLU A 389 -23.93 -25.91 0.49
CA GLU A 389 -24.59 -26.49 -0.67
C GLU A 389 -23.53 -26.57 -1.78
N LEU A 390 -23.13 -27.80 -2.10
CA LEU A 390 -22.01 -28.09 -2.98
C LEU A 390 -22.47 -28.72 -4.29
N TYR A 391 -21.67 -28.49 -5.32
CA TYR A 391 -21.82 -29.09 -6.63
C TYR A 391 -20.51 -29.78 -7.05
N ASN A 392 -20.59 -31.07 -7.39
CA ASN A 392 -19.41 -31.89 -7.67
C ASN A 392 -19.23 -32.19 -9.16
N GLU A 393 -20.31 -32.14 -9.95
CA GLU A 393 -20.26 -32.46 -11.37
C GLU A 393 -19.67 -31.30 -12.19
N THR A 394 -19.27 -31.54 -13.43
CA THR A 394 -18.80 -30.46 -14.31
C THR A 394 -20.02 -29.73 -14.88
N ARG A 395 -20.11 -28.40 -14.76
CA ARG A 395 -21.25 -27.64 -15.32
C ARG A 395 -21.19 -27.67 -16.86
N ARG A 396 -21.85 -28.66 -17.46
CA ARG A 396 -21.99 -28.80 -18.93
C ARG A 396 -23.40 -28.48 -19.43
N ASP A 397 -24.39 -28.51 -18.54
CA ASP A 397 -25.81 -28.36 -18.87
C ASP A 397 -26.44 -27.08 -18.28
N LYS A 398 -27.62 -26.71 -18.80
CA LYS A 398 -28.47 -25.64 -18.26
C LYS A 398 -28.80 -25.93 -16.78
N GLU A 399 -28.97 -24.88 -15.97
CA GLU A 399 -29.09 -24.94 -14.49
C GLU A 399 -30.14 -25.94 -13.95
N GLU A 400 -31.14 -26.29 -14.76
CA GLU A 400 -32.29 -27.12 -14.36
C GLU A 400 -31.94 -28.56 -13.94
N ASN A 401 -30.73 -29.07 -14.23
CA ASN A 401 -30.32 -30.44 -13.91
C ASN A 401 -29.21 -30.56 -12.83
N LEU A 402 -28.80 -29.45 -12.19
CA LEU A 402 -27.71 -29.49 -11.22
C LEU A 402 -28.13 -30.26 -9.95
N LYS A 403 -27.40 -31.34 -9.64
CA LYS A 403 -27.60 -32.12 -8.41
C LYS A 403 -26.71 -31.56 -7.30
N PHE A 404 -27.33 -30.85 -6.37
CA PHE A 404 -26.66 -30.35 -5.17
C PHE A 404 -26.61 -31.39 -4.07
N ARG A 405 -25.52 -31.37 -3.29
CA ARG A 405 -25.38 -32.11 -2.03
C ARG A 405 -25.16 -31.13 -0.90
N TYR A 406 -25.67 -31.46 0.28
CA TYR A 406 -25.70 -30.57 1.43
C TYR A 406 -24.83 -31.15 2.54
N PHE A 407 -23.93 -30.33 3.07
CA PHE A 407 -22.98 -30.76 4.08
C PHE A 407 -22.93 -29.80 5.26
N LYS A 408 -22.55 -30.34 6.41
CA LYS A 408 -22.16 -29.60 7.60
C LYS A 408 -20.68 -29.87 7.85
N SER A 409 -19.91 -28.84 8.19
CA SER A 409 -18.49 -28.95 8.51
C SER A 409 -18.12 -28.04 9.67
N LYS A 410 -17.27 -28.54 10.57
CA LYS A 410 -16.63 -27.72 11.59
C LYS A 410 -15.43 -27.01 10.99
N LEU A 411 -15.32 -25.71 11.25
CA LEU A 411 -14.11 -24.94 11.01
C LEU A 411 -13.25 -25.15 12.26
N ASN A 412 -12.17 -25.93 12.16
CA ASN A 412 -11.40 -26.38 13.32
C ASN A 412 -11.05 -25.19 14.22
N ALA A 413 -11.47 -25.29 15.48
CA ALA A 413 -11.04 -24.42 16.57
C ALA A 413 -10.47 -25.30 17.70
N GLU A 414 -9.55 -26.20 17.34
CA GLU A 414 -8.56 -26.81 18.24
C GLU A 414 -7.23 -26.96 17.49
#